data_AF-S7RJX6-F1
#
_entry.id   AF-S7RJX6-F1
#
_cell.length_a   1.000
_cell.length_b   1.000
_cell.length_c   1.000
_cell.angle_alpha   90.00
_cell.angle_beta   90.00
_cell.angle_gamma   90.00
#
_symmetry.space_group_name_H-M   'P 1'
#
loop_
_entity.id
_entity.type
_entity.pdbx_description
1 polymer ?
#
loop_
_entity_poly.entity_id
_entity_poly.type
_entity_poly.pdbx_seq_one_letter_code
_entity_poly.pdbx_strand_id
1 'polypeptide(L)'
;MCHHCAEILQALPAISNPGHCPPDDNLTLTHHRLEKNHQARLTRDRITFNPTMMLKTSLAEVFRVFANIDAKQISLAYRLAAPAPGVNLEDEHITLYTDGSCEDNGKLTARTGAGIFVAPNHPLNRALRVPGPLQSNQVGELAAIIVALQLVDCFAPVTIISDSLYAIEGLTSHLGNWEDKGWINVSNAPFFQAAAYQLRLQPHTSSG
;
A
#
# COMPACT_ATOMS: atom_id res chain seq x y z
N MET A 1 -30.85 21.32 16.41
CA MET A 1 -30.21 20.06 16.85
C MET A 1 -30.29 20.00 18.37
N CYS A 2 -30.82 18.92 18.94
CA CYS A 2 -31.06 18.78 20.38
C CYS A 2 -29.72 18.82 21.16
N HIS A 3 -29.66 19.56 22.28
CA HIS A 3 -28.47 19.72 23.13
C HIS A 3 -27.82 18.37 23.53
N HIS A 4 -28.63 17.32 23.71
CA HIS A 4 -28.16 15.97 24.04
C HIS A 4 -27.32 15.30 22.93
N CYS A 5 -27.57 15.60 21.64
CA CYS A 5 -26.78 15.01 20.56
C CYS A 5 -25.35 15.58 20.52
N ALA A 6 -25.16 16.84 20.93
CA ALA A 6 -23.85 17.48 20.92
C ALA A 6 -22.92 16.89 21.99
N GLU A 7 -23.45 16.58 23.17
CA GLU A 7 -22.68 15.97 24.27
C GLU A 7 -22.25 14.53 23.94
N ILE A 8 -23.10 13.76 23.27
CA ILE A 8 -22.77 12.39 22.84
C ILE A 8 -21.65 12.39 21.78
N LEU A 9 -21.67 13.32 20.83
CA LEU A 9 -20.64 13.43 19.80
C LEU A 9 -19.28 13.84 20.38
N GLN A 10 -19.25 14.60 21.47
CA GLN A 10 -18.03 14.98 22.20
C GLN A 10 -17.47 13.86 23.07
N ALA A 11 -18.30 12.87 23.44
CA ALA A 11 -17.91 11.72 24.26
C ALA A 11 -17.39 10.52 23.43
N LEU A 12 -17.47 10.58 22.09
CA LEU A 12 -16.94 9.52 21.22
C LEU A 12 -15.40 9.56 21.21
N PRO A 13 -14.73 8.39 21.24
CA PRO A 13 -13.29 8.31 21.04
C PRO A 13 -12.89 9.01 19.73
N ALA A 14 -11.69 9.59 19.68
CA ALA A 14 -11.18 10.39 18.57
C ALA A 14 -11.34 9.75 17.17
N ILE A 15 -11.28 8.41 17.10
CA ILE A 15 -11.45 7.60 15.88
C ILE A 15 -12.89 7.61 15.35
N SER A 16 -13.86 7.86 16.21
CA SER A 16 -15.30 7.75 15.97
C SER A 16 -16.02 9.10 15.97
N ASN A 17 -15.31 10.21 16.17
CA ASN A 17 -15.90 11.55 16.10
C ASN A 17 -15.77 12.11 14.66
N PRO A 18 -16.88 12.27 13.91
CA PRO A 18 -16.85 12.78 12.54
C PRO A 18 -16.42 14.25 12.43
N GLY A 19 -16.38 14.99 13.55
CA GLY A 19 -15.85 16.35 13.62
C GLY A 19 -14.33 16.42 13.84
N HIS A 20 -13.65 15.28 14.00
CA HIS A 20 -12.21 15.26 14.22
C HIS A 20 -11.49 15.16 12.87
N CYS A 21 -10.94 16.28 12.41
CA CYS A 21 -10.01 16.28 11.31
C CYS A 21 -8.76 15.50 11.78
N PRO A 22 -8.38 14.41 11.12
CA PRO A 22 -7.16 13.71 11.47
C PRO A 22 -5.97 14.66 11.35
N PRO A 23 -4.93 14.49 12.19
CA PRO A 23 -3.76 15.35 12.15
C PRO A 23 -3.14 15.37 10.76
N ASP A 24 -2.69 16.56 10.33
CA ASP A 24 -2.02 16.78 9.05
C ASP A 24 -0.73 15.95 9.03
N ASP A 25 -0.82 14.80 8.39
CA ASP A 25 0.19 13.75 8.43
C ASP A 25 1.33 14.01 7.43
N ASN A 26 1.21 15.01 6.56
CA ASN A 26 2.12 15.21 5.44
C ASN A 26 2.29 13.95 4.56
N LEU A 27 1.34 13.02 4.52
CA LEU A 27 1.43 11.74 3.79
C LEU A 27 0.41 11.63 2.64
N THR A 28 -0.65 12.44 2.64
CA THR A 28 -1.49 12.60 1.44
C THR A 28 -0.62 13.21 0.34
N LEU A 29 -0.50 12.56 -0.83
CA LEU A 29 0.26 13.15 -1.93
C LEU A 29 -0.43 14.45 -2.36
N THR A 30 0.13 15.58 -1.92
CA THR A 30 -0.26 16.91 -2.40
C THR A 30 -0.14 16.94 -3.93
N HIS A 31 -0.85 17.86 -4.59
CA HIS A 31 -0.77 18.05 -6.04
C HIS A 31 0.69 18.06 -6.54
N HIS A 32 1.59 18.68 -5.76
CA HIS A 32 3.02 18.72 -6.05
C HIS A 32 3.70 17.34 -6.04
N ARG A 33 3.35 16.45 -5.11
CA ARG A 33 3.93 15.10 -5.04
C ARG A 33 3.37 14.16 -6.11
N LEU A 34 2.10 14.33 -6.48
CA LEU A 34 1.53 13.62 -7.64
C LEU A 34 2.24 14.04 -8.93
N GLU A 35 2.53 15.33 -9.10
CA GLU A 35 3.31 15.83 -10.24
C GLU A 35 4.76 15.30 -10.20
N LYS A 36 5.40 15.27 -9.02
CA LYS A 36 6.74 14.67 -8.87
C LYS A 36 6.75 13.19 -9.29
N ASN A 37 5.74 12.42 -8.89
CA ASN A 37 5.58 11.04 -9.35
C ASN A 37 5.34 10.94 -10.86
N HIS A 38 4.59 11.87 -11.46
CA HIS A 38 4.40 11.94 -12.90
C HIS A 38 5.74 12.17 -13.63
N GLN A 39 6.54 13.14 -13.17
CA GLN A 39 7.87 13.39 -13.74
C GLN A 39 8.84 12.21 -13.51
N ALA A 40 8.86 11.63 -12.31
CA ALA A 40 9.69 10.47 -11.98
C ALA A 40 9.41 9.27 -12.90
N ARG A 41 8.15 9.08 -13.31
CA ARG A 41 7.80 8.04 -14.31
C ARG A 41 8.45 8.31 -15.66
N LEU A 42 8.42 9.56 -16.14
CA LEU A 42 9.00 9.94 -17.43
C LEU A 42 10.52 9.75 -17.44
N THR A 43 11.18 10.01 -16.31
CA THR A 43 12.64 9.90 -16.16
C THR A 43 13.12 8.54 -15.64
N ARG A 44 12.21 7.59 -15.35
CA ARG A 44 12.49 6.31 -14.67
C ARG A 44 13.22 6.47 -13.33
N ASP A 45 12.87 7.53 -12.61
CA ASP A 45 13.35 7.81 -11.25
C ASP A 45 12.41 7.18 -10.19
N ARG A 46 12.77 7.30 -8.91
CA ARG A 46 12.05 6.73 -7.77
C ARG A 46 10.64 7.32 -7.65
N ILE A 47 9.64 6.44 -7.65
CA ILE A 47 8.23 6.80 -7.46
C ILE A 47 7.85 6.61 -6.00
N THR A 48 7.23 7.62 -5.39
CA THR A 48 6.72 7.52 -4.01
C THR A 48 5.35 6.86 -4.01
N PHE A 49 5.17 5.79 -3.23
CA PHE A 49 3.86 5.13 -3.09
C PHE A 49 2.81 6.08 -2.49
N ASN A 50 1.59 6.04 -3.00
CA ASN A 50 0.47 6.79 -2.45
C ASN A 50 -0.40 5.86 -1.59
N PRO A 51 -0.38 6.00 -0.24
CA PRO A 51 -1.18 5.14 0.62
C PRO A 51 -2.69 5.45 0.58
N THR A 52 -3.07 6.60 0.03
CA THR A 52 -4.45 7.10 0.06
C THR A 52 -5.40 6.15 -0.66
N MET A 53 -6.42 5.68 0.05
CA MET A 53 -7.57 4.98 -0.54
C MET A 53 -8.67 6.00 -0.83
N MET A 54 -9.16 6.05 -2.07
CA MET A 54 -10.40 6.76 -2.37
C MET A 54 -11.55 5.76 -2.23
N LEU A 55 -12.39 5.90 -1.20
CA LEU A 55 -13.73 5.31 -1.25
C LEU A 55 -14.64 6.35 -1.89
N LYS A 56 -15.02 6.13 -3.16
CA LYS A 56 -16.07 6.95 -3.80
C LYS A 56 -17.48 6.60 -3.34
N THR A 57 -17.65 5.45 -2.71
CA THR A 57 -18.89 5.07 -2.05
C THR A 57 -18.78 5.49 -0.59
N SER A 58 -19.65 6.40 -0.16
CA SER A 58 -19.65 6.83 1.22
C SER A 58 -19.88 5.61 2.11
N LEU A 59 -19.32 5.62 3.32
CA LEU A 59 -19.57 4.58 4.31
C LEU A 59 -21.08 4.37 4.57
N ALA A 60 -21.89 5.40 4.27
CA ALA A 60 -23.34 5.38 4.37
C ALA A 60 -24.05 4.47 3.34
N GLU A 61 -23.39 4.07 2.24
CA GLU A 61 -23.95 3.06 1.31
C GLU A 61 -23.80 1.64 1.86
N VAL A 62 -22.79 1.38 2.71
CA VAL A 62 -22.54 0.06 3.31
C VAL A 62 -23.19 -0.08 4.69
N PHE A 63 -23.29 1.02 5.45
CA PHE A 63 -24.03 1.09 6.71
C PHE A 63 -25.15 2.13 6.60
N ARG A 64 -26.42 1.70 6.53
CA ARG A 64 -27.57 2.59 6.76
C ARG A 64 -27.64 2.98 8.24
N VAL A 65 -26.70 3.80 8.71
CA VAL A 65 -26.70 4.34 10.07
C VAL A 65 -26.48 5.84 9.97
N PHE A 66 -27.59 6.57 9.91
CA PHE A 66 -27.82 7.99 10.24
C PHE A 66 -26.64 9.00 10.19
N ALA A 67 -25.79 8.97 9.17
CA ALA A 67 -24.80 10.01 8.92
C ALA A 67 -25.11 10.76 7.62
N ASN A 68 -24.99 12.09 7.69
CA ASN A 68 -25.37 13.03 6.65
C ASN A 68 -24.54 12.83 5.36
N ILE A 69 -25.20 12.80 4.21
CA ILE A 69 -24.70 12.24 2.94
C ILE A 69 -23.67 13.14 2.23
N ASP A 70 -23.49 14.39 2.66
CA ASP A 70 -22.64 15.37 1.99
C ASP A 70 -21.17 15.38 2.48
N ALA A 71 -20.81 14.55 3.46
CA ALA A 71 -19.42 14.44 3.91
C ALA A 71 -18.66 13.45 3.04
N LYS A 72 -17.81 13.98 2.15
CA LYS A 72 -16.82 13.22 1.38
C LYS A 72 -15.83 12.54 2.34
N GLN A 73 -16.17 11.35 2.80
CA GLN A 73 -15.44 10.64 3.83
C GLN A 73 -14.24 9.93 3.19
N ILE A 74 -13.10 10.62 3.13
CA ILE A 74 -11.81 9.96 2.87
C ILE A 74 -11.60 9.03 4.05
N SER A 75 -11.83 7.72 3.89
CA SER A 75 -11.40 6.77 4.92
C SER A 75 -9.88 6.81 4.91
N LEU A 76 -9.30 7.54 5.86
CA LEU A 76 -7.87 7.50 6.09
C LEU A 76 -7.46 6.03 6.20
N ALA A 77 -6.47 5.63 5.40
CA ALA A 77 -5.93 4.29 5.43
C ALA A 77 -5.69 3.87 6.88
N TYR A 78 -6.09 2.65 7.24
CA TYR A 78 -5.80 2.07 8.54
C TYR A 78 -4.28 2.09 8.73
N ARG A 79 -3.80 2.97 9.61
CA ARG A 79 -2.38 3.13 9.92
C ARG A 79 -2.14 2.60 11.32
N LEU A 80 -1.16 1.71 11.46
CA LEU A 80 -0.55 1.49 12.76
C LEU A 80 0.07 2.83 13.17
N ALA A 81 -0.31 3.34 14.34
CA ALA A 81 0.34 4.53 14.88
C ALA A 81 1.83 4.22 15.01
N ALA A 82 2.68 5.12 14.52
CA ALA A 82 4.11 5.07 14.82
C ALA A 82 4.30 4.93 16.34
N PRO A 83 5.31 4.18 16.81
CA PRO A 83 5.59 4.09 18.23
C PRO A 83 5.72 5.50 18.83
N ALA A 84 5.25 5.65 20.08
CA ALA A 84 5.18 6.95 20.75
C ALA A 84 6.51 7.74 20.63
N PRO A 85 6.46 9.08 20.47
CA PRO A 85 7.66 9.89 20.37
C PRO A 85 8.59 9.61 21.55
N GLY A 86 9.77 9.03 21.27
CA GLY A 86 10.72 8.55 22.28
C GLY A 86 11.31 7.16 22.00
N VAL A 87 10.72 6.38 21.08
CA VAL A 87 11.38 5.17 20.56
C VAL A 87 12.26 5.57 19.38
N ASN A 88 13.57 5.63 19.61
CA ASN A 88 14.55 5.84 18.55
C ASN A 88 14.75 4.50 17.84
N LEU A 89 13.86 4.17 16.91
CA LEU A 89 14.18 3.15 15.91
C LEU A 89 15.23 3.79 15.01
N GLU A 90 16.43 3.22 14.98
CA GLU A 90 17.39 3.53 13.92
C GLU A 90 16.79 2.98 12.62
N ASP A 91 15.87 3.77 12.03
CA ASP A 91 15.12 3.44 10.83
C ASP A 91 16.07 3.52 9.62
N GLU A 92 17.00 2.57 9.53
CA GLU A 92 17.91 2.44 8.39
C GLU A 92 17.06 2.18 7.14
N HIS A 93 17.15 3.09 6.17
CA HIS A 93 16.41 2.96 4.92
C HIS A 93 16.92 1.73 4.15
N ILE A 94 16.06 0.73 3.94
CA ILE A 94 16.41 -0.53 3.28
C ILE A 94 16.07 -0.47 1.79
N THR A 95 17.00 -0.86 0.94
CA THR A 95 16.75 -1.06 -0.50
C THR A 95 16.68 -2.55 -0.80
N LEU A 96 15.56 -2.98 -1.38
CA LEU A 96 15.25 -4.36 -1.74
C LEU A 96 15.13 -4.47 -3.26
N TYR A 97 15.82 -5.43 -3.84
CA TYR A 97 15.68 -5.84 -5.23
C TYR A 97 14.77 -7.07 -5.29
N THR A 98 13.76 -7.04 -6.15
CA THR A 98 12.80 -8.13 -6.32
C THR A 98 12.79 -8.59 -7.77
N ASP A 99 12.66 -9.90 -7.96
CA ASP A 99 12.60 -10.54 -9.28
C ASP A 99 11.65 -11.74 -9.25
N GLY A 100 10.92 -11.96 -10.35
CA GLY A 100 9.94 -13.02 -10.52
C GLY A 100 10.20 -13.82 -11.80
N SER A 101 10.40 -15.12 -11.66
CA SER A 101 10.62 -16.03 -12.79
C SER A 101 9.54 -17.09 -12.88
N CYS A 102 9.20 -17.55 -14.09
CA CYS A 102 8.32 -18.69 -14.30
C CYS A 102 8.82 -19.57 -15.43
N GLU A 103 9.11 -20.82 -15.11
CA GLU A 103 9.33 -21.88 -16.09
C GLU A 103 7.99 -22.30 -16.70
N ASP A 104 7.98 -22.63 -17.99
CA ASP A 104 6.77 -23.06 -18.71
C ASP A 104 5.58 -22.09 -18.59
N ASN A 105 5.86 -20.78 -18.48
CA ASN A 105 4.85 -19.75 -18.34
C ASN A 105 3.72 -19.88 -19.38
N GLY A 106 2.47 -19.86 -18.92
CA GLY A 106 1.27 -20.06 -19.75
C GLY A 106 0.88 -21.52 -20.01
N LYS A 107 1.63 -22.50 -19.50
CA LYS A 107 1.29 -23.93 -19.57
C LYS A 107 0.78 -24.46 -18.24
N LEU A 108 0.14 -25.63 -18.27
CA LEU A 108 -0.31 -26.36 -17.06
C LEU A 108 0.85 -26.82 -16.17
N THR A 109 2.06 -26.94 -16.71
CA THR A 109 3.27 -27.33 -15.97
C THR A 109 4.04 -26.14 -15.39
N ALA A 110 3.49 -24.93 -15.49
CA ALA A 110 4.17 -23.71 -15.10
C ALA A 110 4.67 -23.73 -13.64
N ARG A 111 5.89 -23.24 -13.43
CA ARG A 111 6.51 -23.13 -12.10
C ARG A 111 7.14 -21.76 -11.89
N THR A 112 6.60 -21.01 -10.94
CA THR A 112 7.02 -19.65 -10.59
C THR A 112 7.94 -19.58 -9.37
N GLY A 113 9.07 -18.90 -9.51
CA GLY A 113 9.95 -18.48 -8.42
C GLY A 113 9.78 -16.98 -8.12
N ALA A 114 10.12 -16.61 -6.90
CA ALA A 114 10.26 -15.23 -6.44
C ALA A 114 11.59 -15.07 -5.72
N GLY A 115 12.30 -13.97 -6.00
CA GLY A 115 13.61 -13.65 -5.47
C GLY A 115 13.63 -12.29 -4.80
N ILE A 116 14.32 -12.20 -3.67
CA ILE A 116 14.53 -10.98 -2.90
C ILE A 116 16.02 -10.88 -2.59
N PHE A 117 16.61 -9.74 -2.92
CA PHE A 117 18.02 -9.46 -2.71
C PHE A 117 18.19 -8.07 -2.09
N VAL A 118 19.01 -7.96 -1.05
CA VAL A 118 19.39 -6.67 -0.42
C VAL A 118 20.86 -6.38 -0.71
N ALA A 119 21.74 -7.28 -0.26
CA ALA A 119 23.18 -7.19 -0.44
C ALA A 119 23.79 -8.61 -0.34
N PRO A 120 25.05 -8.83 -0.78
CA PRO A 120 25.71 -10.12 -0.60
C PRO A 120 25.69 -10.58 0.87
N ASN A 121 25.29 -11.84 1.10
CA ASN A 121 25.16 -12.46 2.43
C ASN A 121 24.18 -11.77 3.40
N HIS A 122 23.30 -10.88 2.91
CA HIS A 122 22.32 -10.22 3.77
C HIS A 122 21.27 -11.24 4.28
N PRO A 123 20.90 -11.20 5.58
CA PRO A 123 19.99 -12.18 6.19
C PRO A 123 18.56 -12.12 5.65
N LEU A 124 18.17 -11.04 4.97
CA LEU A 124 16.86 -10.90 4.32
C LEU A 124 16.83 -11.45 2.88
N ASN A 125 17.96 -11.86 2.30
CA ASN A 125 17.96 -12.46 0.96
C ASN A 125 17.13 -13.74 0.96
N ARG A 126 16.22 -13.91 0.00
CA ARG A 126 15.35 -15.08 -0.11
C ARG A 126 15.15 -15.47 -1.56
N ALA A 127 15.03 -16.77 -1.79
CA ALA A 127 14.50 -17.34 -3.02
C ALA A 127 13.43 -18.35 -2.63
N LEU A 128 12.25 -18.26 -3.22
CA LEU A 128 11.11 -19.09 -2.85
C LEU A 128 10.29 -19.52 -4.07
N ARG A 129 9.72 -20.72 -3.97
CA ARG A 129 8.74 -21.23 -4.94
C ARG A 129 7.37 -20.67 -4.59
N VAL A 130 6.70 -20.02 -5.55
CA VAL A 130 5.33 -19.51 -5.34
C VAL A 130 4.34 -20.67 -5.24
N PRO A 131 3.67 -20.88 -4.10
CA PRO A 131 2.75 -21.99 -3.93
C PRO A 131 1.43 -21.78 -4.71
N GLY A 132 0.67 -22.86 -4.86
CA GLY A 132 -0.69 -22.81 -5.40
C GLY A 132 -0.77 -22.92 -6.93
N PRO A 133 -1.97 -22.79 -7.50
CA PRO A 133 -2.22 -23.07 -8.91
C PRO A 133 -1.90 -21.89 -9.85
N LEU A 134 -1.79 -20.67 -9.33
CA LEU A 134 -1.50 -19.49 -10.13
C LEU A 134 0.01 -19.37 -10.35
N GLN A 135 0.43 -19.58 -11.59
CA GLN A 135 1.85 -19.71 -11.96
C GLN A 135 2.11 -18.86 -13.20
N SER A 136 2.78 -17.72 -13.03
CA SER A 136 3.21 -16.83 -14.11
C SER A 136 4.34 -15.91 -13.65
N ASN A 137 5.10 -15.31 -14.58
CA ASN A 137 6.13 -14.32 -14.24
C ASN A 137 5.54 -13.19 -13.37
N GLN A 138 4.40 -12.65 -13.78
CA GLN A 138 3.70 -11.56 -13.08
C GLN A 138 3.35 -11.91 -11.62
N VAL A 139 2.99 -13.17 -11.36
CA VAL A 139 2.73 -13.67 -10.01
C VAL A 139 4.02 -13.75 -9.20
N GLY A 140 5.13 -14.16 -9.82
CA GLY A 140 6.45 -14.19 -9.19
C GLY A 140 6.90 -12.81 -8.72
N GLU A 141 6.75 -11.80 -9.59
CA GLU A 141 7.08 -10.40 -9.29
C GLU A 141 6.29 -9.88 -8.09
N LEU A 142 4.97 -10.06 -8.10
CA LEU A 142 4.13 -9.59 -6.99
C LEU A 142 4.39 -10.39 -5.71
N ALA A 143 4.66 -11.69 -5.80
CA ALA A 143 5.01 -12.51 -4.65
C ALA A 143 6.35 -12.06 -4.02
N ALA A 144 7.35 -11.72 -4.83
CA ALA A 144 8.62 -11.18 -4.35
C ALA A 144 8.42 -9.88 -3.58
N ILE A 145 7.60 -8.95 -4.11
CA ILE A 145 7.25 -7.69 -3.45
C ILE A 145 6.55 -7.92 -2.11
N ILE A 146 5.52 -8.79 -2.08
CA ILE A 146 4.77 -9.09 -0.86
C ILE A 146 5.69 -9.65 0.22
N VAL A 147 6.50 -10.66 -0.13
CA VAL A 147 7.40 -11.30 0.83
C VAL A 147 8.50 -10.33 1.27
N ALA A 148 9.03 -9.49 0.38
CA ALA A 148 10.01 -8.46 0.76
C ALA A 148 9.44 -7.51 1.83
N LEU A 149 8.21 -7.04 1.64
CA LEU A 149 7.54 -6.16 2.59
C LEU A 149 7.18 -6.83 3.92
N GLN A 150 6.95 -8.15 3.91
CA GLN A 150 6.72 -8.93 5.13
C GLN A 150 7.99 -9.20 5.94
N LEU A 151 9.16 -9.16 5.30
CA LEU A 151 10.45 -9.42 5.93
C LEU A 151 11.04 -8.17 6.58
N VAL A 152 10.66 -6.99 6.12
CA VAL A 152 11.13 -5.72 6.69
C VAL A 152 10.27 -5.33 7.88
N ASP A 153 10.93 -4.82 8.92
CA ASP A 153 10.26 -4.28 10.09
C ASP A 153 9.26 -3.20 9.68
N CYS A 154 8.05 -3.27 10.25
CA CYS A 154 6.90 -2.44 9.89
C CYS A 154 7.09 -0.93 10.06
N PHE A 155 8.27 -0.46 10.47
CA PHE A 155 8.61 0.96 10.60
C PHE A 155 9.83 1.43 9.79
N ALA A 156 10.55 0.53 9.11
CA ALA A 156 11.72 0.93 8.34
C ALA A 156 11.32 1.52 6.98
N PRO A 157 11.87 2.66 6.56
CA PRO A 157 11.68 3.20 5.21
C PRO A 157 12.23 2.23 4.17
N VAL A 158 11.40 1.82 3.21
CA VAL A 158 11.78 0.84 2.18
C VAL A 158 11.75 1.43 0.78
N THR A 159 12.73 1.06 -0.03
CA THR A 159 12.68 1.17 -1.50
C THR A 159 12.72 -0.18 -2.15
N ILE A 160 11.72 -0.47 -2.98
CA ILE A 160 11.67 -1.67 -3.80
C ILE A 160 12.13 -1.33 -5.22
N ILE A 161 13.09 -2.09 -5.71
CA ILE A 161 13.60 -2.04 -7.08
C ILE A 161 13.15 -3.32 -7.78
N SER A 162 12.36 -3.15 -8.84
CA SER A 162 11.89 -4.21 -9.72
C SER A 162 12.03 -3.72 -11.17
N ASP A 163 12.19 -4.64 -12.11
CA ASP A 163 12.11 -4.36 -13.55
C ASP A 163 10.70 -4.62 -14.12
N SER A 164 9.78 -5.12 -13.29
CA SER A 164 8.40 -5.41 -13.65
C SER A 164 7.55 -4.14 -13.68
N LEU A 165 7.44 -3.53 -14.87
CA LEU A 165 6.50 -2.44 -15.10
C LEU A 165 5.06 -2.83 -14.74
N TYR A 166 4.69 -4.10 -14.91
CA TYR A 166 3.37 -4.61 -14.50
C TYR A 166 3.12 -4.40 -13.00
N ALA A 167 4.08 -4.76 -12.16
CA ALA A 167 3.96 -4.58 -10.71
C ALA A 167 4.06 -3.10 -10.33
N ILE A 168 5.02 -2.36 -10.90
CA ILE A 168 5.25 -0.94 -10.62
C ILE A 168 4.02 -0.10 -10.98
N GLU A 169 3.54 -0.20 -12.22
CA GLU A 169 2.38 0.57 -12.68
C GLU A 169 1.10 0.12 -11.96
N GLY A 170 0.96 -1.18 -11.71
CA GLY A 170 -0.15 -1.72 -10.95
C GLY A 170 -0.26 -1.11 -9.55
N LEU A 171 0.85 -1.05 -8.81
CA LEU A 171 0.90 -0.54 -7.44
C LEU A 171 0.95 0.98 -7.32
N THR A 172 1.39 1.70 -8.36
CA THR A 172 1.58 3.16 -8.29
C THR A 172 0.57 3.98 -9.10
N SER A 173 0.18 3.50 -10.28
CA SER A 173 -0.65 4.25 -11.23
C SER A 173 -2.09 3.72 -11.30
N HIS A 174 -2.25 2.39 -11.33
CA HIS A 174 -3.55 1.77 -11.53
C HIS A 174 -4.31 1.49 -10.22
N LEU A 175 -3.58 1.31 -9.12
CA LEU A 175 -4.11 0.89 -7.82
C LEU A 175 -5.36 1.66 -7.40
N GLY A 176 -5.32 3.00 -7.39
CA GLY A 176 -6.45 3.81 -6.95
C GLY A 176 -7.70 3.61 -7.82
N ASN A 177 -7.55 3.49 -9.14
CA ASN A 177 -8.67 3.22 -10.04
C ASN A 177 -9.18 1.77 -9.91
N TRP A 178 -8.32 0.80 -9.61
CA TRP A 178 -8.73 -0.58 -9.36
C TRP A 178 -9.52 -0.70 -8.07
N GLU A 179 -9.10 -0.01 -7.01
CA GLU A 179 -9.84 0.04 -5.75
C GLU A 179 -11.19 0.73 -5.92
N ASP A 180 -11.23 1.88 -6.61
CA ASP A 180 -12.46 2.59 -6.95
C ASP A 180 -13.48 1.71 -7.70
N LYS A 181 -12.99 0.80 -8.55
CA LYS A 181 -13.80 -0.11 -9.37
C LYS A 181 -14.04 -1.47 -8.72
N GLY A 182 -13.68 -1.64 -7.44
CA GLY A 182 -13.86 -2.89 -6.72
C GLY A 182 -13.11 -4.08 -7.32
N TRP A 183 -11.95 -3.83 -7.95
CA TRP A 183 -11.07 -4.86 -8.52
C TRP A 183 -11.66 -5.67 -9.69
N ILE A 184 -12.74 -5.18 -10.31
CA ILE A 184 -13.39 -5.85 -11.44
C ILE A 184 -12.43 -5.92 -12.64
N ASN A 185 -12.29 -7.11 -13.23
CA ASN A 185 -11.42 -7.40 -14.38
C ASN A 185 -9.93 -7.09 -14.15
N VAL A 186 -9.47 -7.12 -12.89
CA VAL A 186 -8.05 -6.97 -12.56
C VAL A 186 -7.42 -8.34 -12.42
N SER A 187 -6.56 -8.71 -13.37
CA SER A 187 -5.75 -9.93 -13.28
C SER A 187 -4.86 -9.88 -12.05
N ASN A 188 -4.72 -11.02 -11.35
CA ASN A 188 -3.93 -11.13 -10.12
C ASN A 188 -4.35 -10.17 -9.00
N ALA A 189 -5.62 -9.72 -8.98
CA ALA A 189 -6.16 -8.82 -7.96
C ALA A 189 -5.78 -9.22 -6.51
N PRO A 190 -5.86 -10.51 -6.10
CA PRO A 190 -5.48 -10.89 -4.73
C PRO A 190 -4.02 -10.55 -4.37
N PHE A 191 -3.10 -10.66 -5.33
CA PHE A 191 -1.68 -10.33 -5.13
C PHE A 191 -1.48 -8.81 -5.04
N PHE A 192 -2.14 -8.04 -5.90
CA PHE A 192 -2.10 -6.57 -5.80
C PHE A 192 -2.73 -6.05 -4.51
N GLN A 193 -3.85 -6.63 -4.07
CA GLN A 193 -4.48 -6.31 -2.79
C GLN A 193 -3.54 -6.58 -1.62
N ALA A 194 -2.89 -7.74 -1.61
CA ALA A 194 -1.92 -8.10 -0.58
C ALA A 194 -0.71 -7.16 -0.58
N ALA A 195 -0.14 -6.86 -1.76
CA ALA A 195 0.99 -5.95 -1.89
C ALA A 195 0.63 -4.52 -1.45
N ALA A 196 -0.53 -4.00 -1.88
CA ALA A 196 -1.04 -2.69 -1.48
C ALA A 196 -1.28 -2.62 0.03
N TYR A 197 -1.84 -3.68 0.62
CA TYR A 197 -2.00 -3.78 2.07
C TYR A 197 -0.64 -3.68 2.78
N GLN A 198 0.35 -4.47 2.37
CA GLN A 198 1.68 -4.44 2.98
C GLN A 198 2.36 -3.06 2.82
N LEU A 199 2.27 -2.44 1.65
CA LEU A 199 2.82 -1.10 1.41
C LEU A 199 2.20 -0.03 2.31
N ARG A 200 0.91 -0.16 2.64
CA ARG A 200 0.22 0.76 3.56
C ARG A 200 0.57 0.58 5.03
N LEU A 201 1.11 -0.58 5.40
CA LEU A 201 1.61 -0.81 6.76
C LEU A 201 2.95 -0.13 6.99
N GLN A 202 3.74 0.10 5.95
CA GLN A 202 5.05 0.75 6.05
C GLN A 202 4.88 2.26 6.29
N PRO A 203 5.59 2.88 7.24
CA PRO A 203 5.56 4.31 7.40
C PRO A 203 6.24 4.98 6.22
N HIS A 204 5.70 6.12 5.86
CA HIS A 204 6.29 6.97 4.83
C HIS A 204 7.01 8.11 5.54
N THR A 205 8.28 7.91 5.89
CA THR A 205 9.10 9.04 6.32
C THR A 205 9.51 9.81 5.06
N SER A 206 8.82 10.90 4.74
CA SER A 206 9.41 11.93 3.89
C SER A 206 10.52 12.60 4.70
N SER A 207 11.76 12.13 4.54
CA SER A 207 12.95 12.88 4.93
C SER A 207 12.92 14.23 4.19
N GLY A 208 13.00 15.31 4.97
CA GLY A 208 12.94 16.70 4.51
C GLY A 208 14.11 17.12 3.63
#